data_AF-A0A9P7NNY2-F1
#
_entry.id   AF-A0A9P7NNY2-F1
#
_cell.length_a   1.000
_cell.length_b   1.000
_cell.length_c   1.000
_cell.angle_alpha   90.00
_cell.angle_beta   90.00
_cell.angle_gamma   90.00
#
_symmetry.space_group_name_H-M   'P 1'
#
loop_
_entity.id
_entity.type
_entity.pdbx_description
1 polymer ?
#
loop_
_entity_poly.entity_id
_entity_poly.type
_entity_poly.pdbx_seq_one_letter_code
_entity_poly.pdbx_strand_id
1 'polypeptide(L)'
;MTGDFKLQRELRAAQARAQVAEERILEEKHERQAVEDRLFEAKRENKAIKERLLEEKHERRAAEERLYEERCLRQAEERERRLTLAGYLHAYHTVDKLDMKYTRASAECSQVHAQRAAQRLCPRYITPWHNFPDEIIGIYDTLKDNSNFLDGTMFPTFPPFGSESANNDEDLKRRQQVFVIDAVDVLLRKVCEDPTLRDLFDIAADGNVSFDDLHTHLKNVPIREKPKGSASYRVNQWCEYTTPDVEKKLILSVLYEEPSWLKPSLMAMGLDGVNAIELSHVMNPNHPAGDLLSDNFITFEARRLVAAVITQLFDMMIQQKVRFGYIDTADAKIFLRIGEDPSCVEYFLAIPSDDVEVEGEAEPLLHLTSVAEVFAFTLLAFQSPAPDQDWIDETKALGRWNEASDMSPDFPPPALRKPPHERQGARHYPFSTEQEQDVPASHEEDNEAEYIHPRVRLRNSYYMNMPPIRPGAVRHRMRQMFGEDSLEE
;
A
#
# COMPACT_ATOMS: atom_id res chain seq x y z
N MET A 1 -119.54 38.09 32.70
CA MET A 1 -118.23 38.11 33.38
C MET A 1 -117.22 37.14 32.76
N THR A 2 -117.21 36.93 31.43
CA THR A 2 -116.41 35.88 30.76
C THR A 2 -115.40 36.42 29.74
N GLY A 3 -115.52 37.68 29.30
CA GLY A 3 -114.60 38.30 28.33
C GLY A 3 -113.30 38.85 28.95
N ASP A 4 -113.36 39.34 30.19
CA ASP A 4 -112.25 40.06 30.85
C ASP A 4 -111.12 39.13 31.32
N PHE A 5 -111.48 37.92 31.79
CA PHE A 5 -110.53 36.85 32.12
C PHE A 5 -109.80 36.28 30.90
N LYS A 6 -110.42 36.33 29.71
CA LYS A 6 -109.84 35.79 28.48
C LYS A 6 -108.76 36.74 27.93
N LEU A 7 -109.03 38.05 27.96
CA LEU A 7 -108.07 39.09 27.60
C LEU A 7 -106.85 39.12 28.53
N GLN A 8 -107.03 39.02 29.86
CA GLN A 8 -105.90 38.96 30.80
C GLN A 8 -105.03 37.71 30.61
N ARG A 9 -105.63 36.58 30.25
CA ARG A 9 -104.90 35.33 29.97
C ARG A 9 -104.10 35.43 28.67
N GLU A 10 -104.67 36.05 27.64
CA GLU A 10 -103.99 36.30 26.37
C GLU A 10 -102.85 37.32 26.51
N LEU A 11 -103.04 38.37 27.32
CA LEU A 11 -101.98 39.36 27.59
C LEU A 11 -100.80 38.74 28.35
N ARG A 12 -101.06 37.93 29.37
CA ARG A 12 -99.98 37.20 30.08
C ARG A 12 -99.29 36.17 29.18
N ALA A 13 -100.03 35.49 28.31
CA ALA A 13 -99.45 34.56 27.34
C ALA A 13 -98.60 35.30 26.30
N ALA A 14 -99.01 36.49 25.87
CA ALA A 14 -98.23 37.33 24.95
C ALA A 14 -96.96 37.89 25.62
N GLN A 15 -97.05 38.33 26.89
CA GLN A 15 -95.88 38.78 27.65
C GLN A 15 -94.89 37.64 27.92
N ALA A 16 -95.37 36.45 28.27
CA ALA A 16 -94.51 35.27 28.44
C ALA A 16 -93.84 34.86 27.12
N ARG A 17 -94.56 34.93 25.98
CA ARG A 17 -93.98 34.70 24.64
C ARG A 17 -92.95 35.76 24.26
N ALA A 18 -93.18 37.02 24.62
CA ALA A 18 -92.25 38.11 24.37
C ALA A 18 -90.95 37.94 25.20
N GLN A 19 -91.07 37.56 26.47
CA GLN A 19 -89.90 37.27 27.32
C GLN A 19 -89.09 36.09 26.80
N VAL A 20 -89.74 34.98 26.42
CA VAL A 20 -89.05 33.82 25.82
C VAL A 20 -88.39 34.18 24.48
N ALA A 21 -88.99 35.08 23.69
CA ALA A 21 -88.41 35.55 22.44
C ALA A 21 -87.19 36.47 22.68
N GLU A 22 -87.24 37.37 23.67
CA GLU A 22 -86.09 38.20 24.05
C GLU A 22 -84.93 37.36 24.58
N GLU A 23 -85.22 36.37 25.42
CA GLU A 23 -84.22 35.45 25.98
C GLU A 23 -83.54 34.64 24.88
N ARG A 24 -84.30 34.13 23.89
CA ARG A 24 -83.76 33.49 22.69
C ARG A 24 -82.86 34.39 21.85
N ILE A 25 -83.23 35.67 21.67
CA ILE A 25 -82.42 36.62 20.90
C ILE A 25 -81.10 36.94 21.62
N LEU A 26 -81.14 37.00 22.95
CA LEU A 26 -79.95 37.16 23.79
C LEU A 26 -79.03 35.93 23.70
N GLU A 27 -79.61 34.74 23.75
CA GLU A 27 -78.88 33.47 23.61
C GLU A 27 -78.24 33.35 22.21
N GLU A 28 -78.98 33.65 21.13
CA GLU A 28 -78.44 33.68 19.77
C GLU A 28 -77.31 34.70 19.59
N LYS A 29 -77.40 35.86 20.28
CA LYS A 29 -76.33 36.87 20.27
C LYS A 29 -75.08 36.36 20.98
N HIS A 30 -75.24 35.72 22.14
CA HIS A 30 -74.13 35.12 22.87
C HIS A 30 -73.46 33.99 22.07
N GLU A 31 -74.25 33.15 21.39
CA GLU A 31 -73.73 32.10 20.52
C GLU A 31 -72.97 32.67 19.31
N ARG A 32 -73.51 33.70 18.65
CA ARG A 32 -72.82 34.38 17.53
C ARG A 32 -71.49 35.00 17.97
N GLN A 33 -71.48 35.66 19.13
CA GLN A 33 -70.26 36.24 19.70
C GLN A 33 -69.21 35.15 19.98
N ALA A 34 -69.62 34.02 20.59
CA ALA A 34 -68.73 32.91 20.88
C ALA A 34 -68.16 32.25 19.61
N VAL A 35 -68.91 32.20 18.51
CA VAL A 35 -68.43 31.72 17.21
C VAL A 35 -67.43 32.69 16.58
N GLU A 36 -67.67 34.00 16.65
CA GLU A 36 -66.72 35.02 16.17
C GLU A 36 -65.40 34.98 16.94
N ASP A 37 -65.45 34.87 18.26
CA ASP A 37 -64.27 34.79 19.12
C ASP A 37 -63.45 33.53 18.77
N ARG A 38 -64.10 32.36 18.60
CA ARG A 38 -63.44 31.13 18.16
C ARG A 38 -62.80 31.25 16.78
N LEU A 39 -63.46 31.93 15.84
CA LEU A 39 -62.91 32.15 14.51
C LEU A 39 -61.67 33.05 14.54
N PHE A 40 -61.67 34.07 15.40
CA PHE A 40 -60.53 34.96 15.60
C PHE A 40 -59.34 34.23 16.23
N GLU A 41 -59.58 33.43 17.27
CA GLU A 41 -58.57 32.57 17.91
C GLU A 41 -57.95 31.60 16.88
N ALA A 42 -58.78 30.88 16.13
CA ALA A 42 -58.34 29.94 15.11
C ALA A 42 -57.54 30.59 13.97
N LYS A 43 -57.84 31.85 13.62
CA LYS A 43 -57.04 32.64 12.66
C LYS A 43 -55.67 33.02 13.22
N ARG A 44 -55.59 33.40 14.50
CA ARG A 44 -54.30 33.68 15.17
C ARG A 44 -53.44 32.43 15.26
N GLU A 45 -54.03 31.29 15.64
CA GLU A 45 -53.34 30.01 15.69
C GLU A 45 -52.84 29.57 14.32
N ASN A 46 -53.67 29.65 13.28
CA ASN A 46 -53.24 29.35 11.91
C ASN A 46 -52.10 30.25 11.43
N LYS A 47 -52.11 31.53 11.80
CA LYS A 47 -51.02 32.45 11.47
C LYS A 47 -49.73 32.04 12.17
N ALA A 48 -49.79 31.73 13.47
CA ALA A 48 -48.63 31.27 14.25
C ALA A 48 -48.08 29.92 13.77
N ILE A 49 -48.95 29.00 13.31
CA ILE A 49 -48.54 27.73 12.70
C ILE A 49 -47.84 27.99 11.36
N LYS A 50 -48.38 28.86 10.51
CA LYS A 50 -47.75 29.22 9.22
C LYS A 50 -46.37 29.87 9.41
N GLU A 51 -46.23 30.75 10.39
CA GLU A 51 -44.94 31.38 10.71
C GLU A 51 -43.92 30.35 11.19
N ARG A 52 -44.30 29.46 12.11
CA ARG A 52 -43.42 28.35 12.55
C ARG A 52 -43.01 27.41 11.41
N LEU A 53 -43.94 27.08 10.51
CA LEU A 53 -43.65 26.21 9.37
C LEU A 53 -42.67 26.86 8.38
N LEU A 54 -42.76 28.19 8.21
CA LEU A 54 -41.82 28.94 7.39
C LEU A 54 -40.43 28.95 8.03
N GLU A 55 -40.35 29.20 9.34
CA GLU A 55 -39.11 29.22 10.10
C GLU A 55 -38.40 27.86 10.05
N GLU A 56 -39.12 26.76 10.30
CA GLU A 56 -38.60 25.39 10.18
C GLU A 56 -38.11 25.08 8.76
N LYS A 57 -38.82 25.56 7.72
CA LYS A 57 -38.39 25.40 6.32
C LYS A 57 -37.14 26.21 5.99
N HIS A 58 -36.94 27.36 6.62
CA HIS A 58 -35.71 28.15 6.48
C HIS A 58 -34.54 27.50 7.20
N GLU A 59 -34.76 27.00 8.43
CA GLU A 59 -33.74 26.26 9.19
C GLU A 59 -33.30 24.99 8.45
N ARG A 60 -34.26 24.24 7.89
CA ARG A 60 -33.95 23.01 7.14
C ARG A 60 -33.15 23.28 5.88
N ARG A 61 -33.49 24.34 5.13
CA ARG A 61 -32.71 24.76 3.96
C ARG A 61 -31.31 25.23 4.35
N ALA A 62 -31.18 26.00 5.42
CA ALA A 62 -29.87 26.42 5.92
C ALA A 62 -29.03 25.23 6.42
N ALA A 63 -29.64 24.21 7.01
CA ALA A 63 -28.95 22.99 7.41
C ALA A 63 -28.51 22.15 6.20
N GLU A 64 -29.38 21.99 5.20
CA GLU A 64 -29.04 21.31 3.94
C GLU A 64 -27.90 22.02 3.19
N GLU A 65 -27.92 23.36 3.16
CA GLU A 65 -26.88 24.18 2.54
C GLU A 65 -25.54 24.06 3.29
N ARG A 66 -25.56 24.11 4.64
CA ARG A 66 -24.35 23.85 5.45
C ARG A 66 -23.76 22.46 5.21
N LEU A 67 -24.59 21.43 5.14
CA LEU A 67 -24.13 20.06 4.85
C LEU A 67 -23.55 19.95 3.44
N TYR A 68 -24.12 20.67 2.48
CA TYR A 68 -23.62 20.72 1.11
C TYR A 68 -22.27 21.47 1.03
N GLU A 69 -22.17 22.64 1.67
CA GLU A 69 -20.92 23.41 1.77
C GLU A 69 -19.81 22.62 2.47
N GLU A 70 -20.12 21.95 3.60
CA GLU A 70 -19.17 21.09 4.30
C GLU A 70 -18.69 19.92 3.42
N ARG A 71 -19.59 19.32 2.64
CA ARG A 71 -19.25 18.27 1.67
C ARG A 71 -18.38 18.82 0.54
N CYS A 72 -18.68 20.00 0.02
CA CYS A 72 -17.88 20.67 -1.00
C CYS A 72 -16.48 21.02 -0.48
N LEU A 73 -16.37 21.55 0.74
CA LEU A 73 -15.10 21.83 1.42
C LEU A 73 -14.28 20.56 1.62
N ARG A 74 -14.88 19.48 2.13
CA ARG A 74 -14.19 18.18 2.27
C ARG A 74 -13.70 17.66 0.92
N GLN A 75 -14.54 17.69 -0.12
CA GLN A 75 -14.11 17.30 -1.46
C GLN A 75 -13.03 18.23 -2.05
N ALA A 76 -13.03 19.51 -1.70
CA ALA A 76 -11.99 20.46 -2.15
C ALA A 76 -10.67 20.22 -1.43
N GLU A 77 -10.69 20.03 -0.11
CA GLU A 77 -9.53 19.69 0.72
C GLU A 77 -8.94 18.32 0.30
N GLU A 78 -9.78 17.34 -0.02
CA GLU A 78 -9.37 16.06 -0.61
C GLU A 78 -8.81 16.20 -2.03
N ARG A 79 -9.20 17.22 -2.80
CA ARG A 79 -8.62 17.50 -4.13
C ARG A 79 -7.28 18.21 -4.04
N GLU A 80 -7.13 19.11 -3.08
CA GLU A 80 -5.89 19.85 -2.79
C GLU A 80 -4.81 18.94 -2.17
N ARG A 81 -5.24 17.84 -1.54
CA ARG A 81 -4.40 16.76 -0.99
C ARG A 81 -4.27 15.57 -1.95
N ARG A 82 -4.14 15.79 -3.26
CA ARG A 82 -3.92 14.69 -4.21
C ARG A 82 -2.52 14.72 -4.79
N LEU A 83 -1.86 13.56 -4.79
CA LEU A 83 -0.55 13.33 -5.37
C LEU A 83 -0.71 12.67 -6.74
N THR A 84 0.18 13.01 -7.68
CA THR A 84 0.40 12.19 -8.89
C THR A 84 0.99 10.83 -8.47
N LEU A 85 0.98 9.82 -9.34
CA LEU A 85 1.61 8.54 -9.02
C LEU A 85 3.09 8.72 -8.60
N ALA A 86 3.83 9.54 -9.35
CA ALA A 86 5.21 9.87 -9.02
C ALA A 86 5.35 10.51 -7.62
N GLY A 87 4.49 11.49 -7.30
CA GLY A 87 4.47 12.12 -5.98
C GLY A 87 4.09 11.13 -4.86
N TYR A 88 3.19 10.20 -5.15
CA TYR A 88 2.76 9.15 -4.23
C TYR A 88 3.88 8.16 -3.93
N LEU A 89 4.49 7.59 -4.97
CA LEU A 89 5.62 6.66 -4.84
C LEU A 89 6.80 7.31 -4.14
N HIS A 90 7.14 8.55 -4.48
CA HIS A 90 8.22 9.30 -3.84
C HIS A 90 7.95 9.55 -2.35
N ALA A 91 6.73 9.94 -1.99
CA ALA A 91 6.35 10.17 -0.59
C ALA A 91 6.46 8.88 0.25
N TYR A 92 5.98 7.75 -0.29
CA TYR A 92 6.06 6.46 0.38
C TYR A 92 7.50 5.96 0.47
N HIS A 93 8.29 6.11 -0.60
CA HIS A 93 9.71 5.74 -0.60
C HIS A 93 10.53 6.55 0.41
N THR A 94 10.25 7.85 0.54
CA THR A 94 10.93 8.71 1.53
C THR A 94 10.70 8.21 2.95
N VAL A 95 9.49 7.71 3.24
CA VAL A 95 9.13 7.16 4.55
C VAL A 95 9.72 5.76 4.75
N ASP A 96 9.67 4.92 3.73
CA ASP A 96 10.25 3.56 3.71
C ASP A 96 11.77 3.61 3.97
N LYS A 97 12.46 4.61 3.43
CA LYS A 97 13.90 4.83 3.59
C LYS A 97 14.32 5.33 4.99
N LEU A 98 13.40 5.76 5.85
CA LEU A 98 13.78 6.28 7.18
C LEU A 98 14.44 5.17 8.01
N ASP A 99 15.77 5.17 7.99
CA ASP A 99 16.63 4.13 8.57
C ASP A 99 16.44 4.06 10.09
N MET A 100 15.83 2.97 10.52
CA MET A 100 15.71 2.63 11.91
C MET A 100 16.98 1.93 12.38
N LYS A 101 17.74 2.58 13.25
CA LYS A 101 19.00 2.07 13.82
C LYS A 101 18.77 0.85 14.73
N TYR A 102 18.58 -0.33 14.15
CA TYR A 102 18.51 -1.56 14.92
C TYR A 102 19.91 -2.02 15.34
N THR A 103 20.08 -2.27 16.64
CA THR A 103 21.40 -2.44 17.26
C THR A 103 21.80 -3.89 17.54
N ARG A 104 21.03 -4.91 17.13
CA ARG A 104 21.37 -6.29 17.54
C ARG A 104 21.06 -7.38 16.51
N ALA A 105 21.98 -7.64 15.59
CA ALA A 105 21.96 -8.92 14.88
C ALA A 105 22.12 -10.07 15.89
N SER A 106 21.18 -11.02 15.92
CA SER A 106 21.21 -12.17 16.83
C SER A 106 21.80 -13.39 16.14
N ALA A 107 22.76 -14.07 16.79
CA ALA A 107 23.31 -15.35 16.34
C ALA A 107 22.25 -16.47 16.29
N GLU A 108 21.10 -16.28 16.95
CA GLU A 108 19.98 -17.22 16.97
C GLU A 108 19.24 -17.32 15.62
N CYS A 109 19.41 -16.34 14.72
CA CYS A 109 18.74 -16.26 13.42
C CYS A 109 18.96 -17.53 12.57
N SER A 110 20.21 -17.92 12.33
CA SER A 110 20.53 -19.04 11.44
C SER A 110 19.92 -20.36 11.92
N GLN A 111 20.00 -20.64 13.22
CA GLN A 111 19.42 -21.84 13.81
C GLN A 111 17.90 -21.84 13.72
N VAL A 112 17.27 -20.68 13.96
CA VAL A 112 15.81 -20.53 13.84
C VAL A 112 15.38 -20.85 12.41
N HIS A 113 15.97 -20.24 11.38
CA HIS A 113 15.56 -20.50 10.00
C HIS A 113 15.79 -21.94 9.54
N ALA A 114 16.88 -22.60 9.99
CA ALA A 114 17.07 -24.03 9.74
C ALA A 114 15.94 -24.87 10.33
N GLN A 115 15.57 -24.63 11.59
CA GLN A 115 14.47 -25.35 12.25
C GLN A 115 13.13 -25.07 11.55
N ARG A 116 12.94 -23.86 11.04
CA ARG A 116 11.71 -23.50 10.33
C ARG A 116 11.63 -24.13 8.94
N ALA A 117 12.77 -24.30 8.27
CA ALA A 117 12.87 -24.97 6.98
C ALA A 117 12.74 -26.50 7.12
N ALA A 118 13.17 -27.06 8.24
CA ALA A 118 13.16 -28.50 8.50
C ALA A 118 11.82 -29.16 8.13
N GLN A 119 11.91 -30.28 7.40
CA GLN A 119 10.79 -31.07 6.89
C GLN A 119 9.86 -30.35 5.90
N ARG A 120 10.12 -29.11 5.50
CA ARG A 120 9.35 -28.43 4.45
C ARG A 120 9.72 -28.95 3.07
N LEU A 121 8.79 -28.89 2.12
CA LEU A 121 9.12 -29.12 0.71
C LEU A 121 10.15 -28.09 0.27
N CYS A 122 11.22 -28.53 -0.39
CA CYS A 122 12.24 -27.64 -0.92
C CYS A 122 12.33 -27.75 -2.44
N PRO A 123 12.69 -26.65 -3.13
CA PRO A 123 13.03 -26.74 -4.54
C PRO A 123 14.30 -27.57 -4.70
N ARG A 124 14.58 -27.98 -5.93
CA ARG A 124 15.88 -28.52 -6.34
C ARG A 124 16.87 -27.41 -6.65
N TYR A 125 16.39 -26.34 -7.29
CA TYR A 125 17.19 -25.19 -7.69
C TYR A 125 16.51 -23.87 -7.30
N ILE A 126 17.31 -22.94 -6.80
CA ILE A 126 16.96 -21.51 -6.66
C ILE A 126 17.78 -20.77 -7.71
N THR A 127 17.14 -20.13 -8.67
CA THR A 127 17.78 -19.55 -9.87
C THR A 127 17.52 -18.05 -9.98
N PRO A 128 18.46 -17.22 -10.45
CA PRO A 128 18.20 -15.80 -10.64
C PRO A 128 17.12 -15.57 -11.71
N TRP A 129 16.19 -14.67 -11.42
CA TRP A 129 15.15 -14.23 -12.34
C TRP A 129 15.65 -13.03 -13.16
N HIS A 130 16.35 -13.32 -14.25
CA HIS A 130 17.07 -12.29 -15.01
C HIS A 130 16.16 -11.29 -15.72
N ASN A 131 14.97 -11.69 -16.16
CA ASN A 131 14.03 -10.83 -16.87
C ASN A 131 12.99 -10.15 -15.95
N PHE A 132 13.14 -10.26 -14.63
CA PHE A 132 12.23 -9.61 -13.67
C PHE A 132 12.09 -8.10 -13.91
N PRO A 133 13.18 -7.32 -14.08
CA PRO A 133 13.05 -5.88 -14.32
C PRO A 133 12.25 -5.54 -15.57
N ASP A 134 12.48 -6.29 -16.66
CA ASP A 134 11.77 -6.06 -17.92
C ASP A 134 10.27 -6.40 -17.79
N GLU A 135 9.92 -7.44 -17.03
CA GLU A 135 8.53 -7.79 -16.74
C GLU A 135 7.84 -6.70 -15.89
N ILE A 136 8.52 -6.16 -14.86
CA ILE A 136 8.00 -5.07 -14.04
C ILE A 136 7.81 -3.79 -14.87
N ILE A 137 8.78 -3.43 -15.71
CA ILE A 137 8.69 -2.28 -16.62
C ILE A 137 7.54 -2.49 -17.61
N GLY A 138 7.38 -3.70 -18.14
CA GLY A 138 6.28 -4.04 -19.06
C GLY A 138 4.89 -3.79 -18.46
N ILE A 139 4.71 -4.01 -17.16
CA ILE A 139 3.45 -3.66 -16.46
C ILE A 139 3.24 -2.14 -16.46
N TYR A 140 4.28 -1.35 -16.18
CA TYR A 140 4.19 0.11 -16.19
C TYR A 140 3.95 0.68 -17.59
N ASP A 141 4.59 0.14 -18.62
CA ASP A 141 4.34 0.50 -20.02
C ASP A 141 2.89 0.18 -20.40
N THR A 142 2.40 -0.99 -19.98
CA THR A 142 0.99 -1.39 -20.17
C THR A 142 0.03 -0.39 -19.52
N LEU A 143 0.31 0.06 -18.29
CA LEU A 143 -0.50 1.07 -17.60
C LEU A 143 -0.45 2.43 -18.30
N LYS A 144 0.74 2.84 -18.77
CA LYS A 144 0.98 4.11 -19.47
C LYS A 144 0.25 4.19 -20.81
N ASP A 145 0.31 3.12 -21.59
CA ASP A 145 -0.17 3.13 -22.97
C ASP A 145 -1.70 2.97 -23.05
N ASN A 146 -2.30 2.33 -22.04
CA ASN A 146 -3.73 1.96 -22.06
C ASN A 146 -4.60 2.80 -21.13
N SER A 147 -4.02 3.68 -20.31
CA SER A 147 -4.79 4.50 -19.38
C SER A 147 -4.06 5.79 -18.99
N ASN A 148 -4.81 6.76 -18.45
CA ASN A 148 -4.20 7.91 -17.79
C ASN A 148 -3.77 7.58 -16.35
N PHE A 149 -3.47 6.32 -16.02
CA PHE A 149 -3.21 5.90 -14.64
C PHE A 149 -1.96 6.57 -14.05
N LEU A 150 -0.90 6.75 -14.85
CA LEU A 150 0.33 7.37 -14.37
C LEU A 150 0.19 8.89 -14.17
N ASP A 151 -0.46 9.58 -15.12
CA ASP A 151 -0.46 11.06 -15.20
C ASP A 151 -1.77 11.71 -14.74
N GLY A 152 -2.91 11.01 -14.89
CA GLY A 152 -4.25 11.53 -14.63
C GLY A 152 -4.91 10.99 -13.36
N THR A 153 -4.46 9.85 -12.82
CA THR A 153 -4.97 9.32 -11.56
C THR A 153 -4.34 10.05 -10.39
N MET A 154 -5.22 10.42 -9.45
CA MET A 154 -4.85 11.17 -8.28
C MET A 154 -4.96 10.30 -7.03
N PHE A 155 -3.88 10.27 -6.26
CA PHE A 155 -3.74 9.42 -5.08
C PHE A 155 -3.87 10.26 -3.80
N PRO A 156 -4.40 9.69 -2.71
CA PRO A 156 -4.57 10.42 -1.46
C PRO A 156 -3.21 10.85 -0.90
N THR A 157 -3.15 12.06 -0.32
CA THR A 157 -1.99 12.46 0.48
C THR A 157 -1.96 11.65 1.77
N PHE A 158 -0.75 11.26 2.11
CA PHE A 158 -0.33 10.66 3.37
C PHE A 158 -1.14 11.15 4.59
N PRO A 159 -1.79 10.28 5.39
CA PRO A 159 -2.18 10.66 6.75
C PRO A 159 -0.88 10.81 7.54
N PRO A 160 -0.55 11.99 8.13
CA PRO A 160 0.75 12.26 8.73
C PRO A 160 1.14 11.08 9.62
N PHE A 161 2.31 10.47 9.37
CA PHE A 161 2.79 9.30 10.13
C PHE A 161 2.58 9.63 11.59
N GLY A 162 1.58 8.98 12.19
CA GLY A 162 1.08 9.39 13.49
C GLY A 162 2.22 9.30 14.47
N SER A 163 2.37 10.34 15.29
CA SER A 163 3.19 10.34 16.49
C SER A 163 2.66 9.36 17.55
N GLU A 164 2.11 8.23 17.14
CA GLU A 164 1.77 7.14 18.04
C GLU A 164 3.05 6.34 18.25
N SER A 165 3.62 6.47 19.44
CA SER A 165 4.86 5.80 19.81
C SER A 165 4.84 4.34 19.39
N ALA A 166 5.71 3.96 18.46
CA ALA A 166 6.08 2.56 18.37
C ALA A 166 6.66 2.19 19.74
N ASN A 167 6.12 1.15 20.38
CA ASN A 167 6.54 0.78 21.72
C ASN A 167 7.95 0.15 21.70
N ASN A 168 8.42 -0.30 20.53
CA ASN A 168 9.75 -0.83 20.24
C ASN A 168 10.05 -0.78 18.73
N ASP A 169 11.28 -1.14 18.33
CA ASP A 169 11.72 -1.13 16.93
C ASP A 169 10.97 -2.15 16.04
N GLU A 170 10.56 -3.30 16.62
CA GLU A 170 9.79 -4.35 15.93
C GLU A 170 8.39 -3.91 15.52
N ASP A 171 7.72 -3.11 16.36
CA ASP A 171 6.41 -2.55 16.06
C ASP A 171 6.49 -1.53 14.93
N LEU A 172 7.62 -0.86 14.74
CA LEU A 172 7.79 0.12 13.68
C LEU A 172 8.12 -0.54 12.33
N LYS A 173 8.88 -1.65 12.29
CA LYS A 173 9.08 -2.38 11.01
C LYS A 173 7.85 -3.19 10.60
N ARG A 174 7.04 -3.69 11.56
CA ARG A 174 5.68 -4.18 11.26
C ARG A 174 4.80 -3.10 10.66
N ARG A 175 4.91 -1.85 11.13
CA ARG A 175 4.23 -0.72 10.50
C ARG A 175 4.77 -0.41 9.11
N GLN A 176 6.07 -0.55 8.85
CA GLN A 176 6.65 -0.37 7.51
C GLN A 176 6.07 -1.39 6.51
N GLN A 177 5.94 -2.65 6.91
CA GLN A 177 5.35 -3.70 6.07
C GLN A 177 3.86 -3.43 5.78
N VAL A 178 3.07 -3.08 6.80
CA VAL A 178 1.67 -2.65 6.63
C VAL A 178 1.58 -1.42 5.72
N PHE A 179 2.52 -0.49 5.88
CA PHE A 179 2.52 0.78 5.16
C PHE A 179 2.70 0.62 3.65
N VAL A 180 3.55 -0.32 3.20
CA VAL A 180 3.68 -0.66 1.78
C VAL A 180 2.39 -1.29 1.25
N ILE A 181 1.80 -2.23 1.99
CA ILE A 181 0.57 -2.92 1.58
C ILE A 181 -0.60 -1.96 1.45
N ASP A 182 -0.82 -1.09 2.44
CA ASP A 182 -1.88 -0.08 2.41
C ASP A 182 -1.76 0.80 1.17
N ALA A 183 -0.52 1.10 0.76
CA ALA A 183 -0.24 1.86 -0.44
C ALA A 183 -0.64 1.09 -1.71
N VAL A 184 -0.23 -0.17 -1.79
CA VAL A 184 -0.50 -1.05 -2.92
C VAL A 184 -1.99 -1.30 -3.06
N ASP A 185 -2.73 -1.49 -1.96
CA ASP A 185 -4.19 -1.63 -1.97
C ASP A 185 -4.88 -0.39 -2.56
N VAL A 186 -4.35 0.81 -2.33
CA VAL A 186 -4.86 2.04 -2.97
C VAL A 186 -4.62 2.01 -4.48
N LEU A 187 -3.44 1.57 -4.92
CA LEU A 187 -3.12 1.44 -6.34
C LEU A 187 -4.00 0.37 -7.03
N LEU A 188 -4.13 -0.81 -6.42
CA LEU A 188 -4.96 -1.92 -6.91
C LEU A 188 -6.44 -1.54 -7.01
N ARG A 189 -6.96 -0.83 -6.01
CA ARG A 189 -8.34 -0.31 -6.07
C ARG A 189 -8.55 0.63 -7.25
N LYS A 190 -7.56 1.49 -7.55
CA LYS A 190 -7.64 2.38 -8.72
C LYS A 190 -7.60 1.61 -10.05
N VAL A 191 -6.86 0.51 -10.12
CA VAL A 191 -6.92 -0.40 -11.28
C VAL A 191 -8.31 -1.03 -11.40
N CYS A 192 -8.88 -1.52 -10.30
CA CYS A 192 -10.23 -2.12 -10.29
C CYS A 192 -11.35 -1.10 -10.61
N GLU A 193 -11.14 0.19 -10.34
CA GLU A 193 -12.09 1.25 -10.67
C GLU A 193 -12.07 1.63 -12.17
N ASP A 194 -10.97 1.38 -12.89
CA ASP A 194 -10.82 1.72 -14.31
C ASP A 194 -11.33 0.58 -15.22
N PRO A 195 -12.39 0.78 -16.03
CA PRO A 195 -12.89 -0.24 -16.95
C PRO A 195 -11.85 -0.75 -17.95
N THR A 196 -10.98 0.13 -18.43
CA THR A 196 -9.98 -0.21 -19.45
C THR A 196 -8.92 -1.13 -18.88
N LEU A 197 -8.46 -0.83 -17.67
CA LEU A 197 -7.48 -1.65 -16.98
C LEU A 197 -8.09 -2.97 -16.49
N ARG A 198 -9.36 -2.97 -16.07
CA ARG A 198 -10.06 -4.21 -15.74
C ARG A 198 -10.09 -5.19 -16.92
N ASP A 199 -10.49 -4.71 -18.09
CA ASP A 199 -10.52 -5.55 -19.29
C ASP A 199 -9.12 -6.03 -19.68
N LEU A 200 -8.09 -5.20 -19.50
CA LEU A 200 -6.70 -5.52 -19.83
C LEU A 200 -6.06 -6.54 -18.88
N PHE A 201 -6.44 -6.51 -17.60
CA PHE A 201 -5.94 -7.44 -16.58
C PHE A 201 -6.89 -8.61 -16.33
N ASP A 202 -7.97 -8.77 -17.09
CA ASP A 202 -9.04 -9.78 -16.88
C ASP A 202 -9.68 -9.73 -15.46
N ILE A 203 -9.87 -8.52 -14.93
CA ILE A 203 -10.54 -8.28 -13.65
C ILE A 203 -12.05 -8.11 -13.89
N ALA A 204 -12.87 -8.98 -13.29
CA ALA A 204 -14.34 -8.85 -13.35
C ALA A 204 -14.84 -7.49 -12.85
N ALA A 205 -16.01 -7.05 -13.33
CA ALA A 205 -16.55 -5.71 -13.05
C ALA A 205 -16.78 -5.44 -11.55
N ASP A 206 -17.07 -6.48 -10.78
CA ASP A 206 -17.26 -6.48 -9.33
C ASP A 206 -16.11 -7.17 -8.58
N GLY A 207 -15.02 -7.48 -9.29
CA GLY A 207 -13.81 -8.05 -8.74
C GLY A 207 -12.98 -7.03 -7.97
N ASN A 208 -12.35 -7.49 -6.90
CA ASN A 208 -11.43 -6.71 -6.09
C ASN A 208 -10.18 -7.54 -5.79
N VAL A 209 -9.02 -6.93 -6.04
CA VAL A 209 -7.70 -7.45 -5.67
C VAL A 209 -7.23 -6.68 -4.44
N SER A 210 -6.97 -7.37 -3.35
CA SER A 210 -6.48 -6.74 -2.11
C SER A 210 -5.68 -7.73 -1.27
N PHE A 211 -4.84 -7.20 -0.39
CA PHE A 211 -4.17 -8.01 0.62
C PHE A 211 -5.12 -8.29 1.79
N ASP A 212 -5.29 -9.57 2.17
CA ASP A 212 -6.08 -9.96 3.35
C ASP A 212 -5.21 -9.94 4.62
N ASP A 213 -5.87 -9.79 5.76
CA ASP A 213 -5.53 -8.73 6.69
C ASP A 213 -4.70 -9.16 7.92
N LEU A 214 -3.47 -8.64 8.02
CA LEU A 214 -2.70 -8.52 9.28
C LEU A 214 -3.43 -7.62 10.30
N HIS A 215 -4.33 -6.74 9.86
CA HIS A 215 -5.05 -5.77 10.70
C HIS A 215 -6.24 -6.37 11.47
N THR A 216 -6.83 -7.48 11.02
CA THR A 216 -7.95 -8.15 11.73
C THR A 216 -7.45 -9.07 12.86
N HIS A 217 -6.28 -9.72 12.68
CA HIS A 217 -5.75 -10.69 13.64
C HIS A 217 -4.99 -10.08 14.83
N LEU A 218 -4.43 -8.87 14.70
CA LEU A 218 -3.76 -8.21 15.82
C LEU A 218 -4.72 -7.64 16.87
N LYS A 219 -5.99 -7.40 16.52
CA LYS A 219 -6.97 -6.85 17.46
C LYS A 219 -7.69 -7.90 18.31
N ASN A 220 -7.75 -9.18 17.90
CA ASN A 220 -8.67 -10.17 18.49
C ASN A 220 -8.15 -11.59 18.76
N VAL A 221 -6.85 -11.90 18.65
CA VAL A 221 -6.36 -13.27 18.99
C VAL A 221 -5.94 -13.34 20.47
N PRO A 222 -6.67 -14.09 21.33
CA PRO A 222 -6.12 -14.49 22.63
C PRO A 222 -4.95 -15.44 22.37
N ILE A 223 -3.76 -15.07 22.86
CA ILE A 223 -2.54 -15.88 22.79
C ILE A 223 -2.82 -17.24 23.46
N ARG A 224 -3.15 -18.26 22.67
CA ARG A 224 -3.46 -19.59 23.16
C ARG A 224 -2.18 -20.43 23.19
N GLU A 225 -1.68 -20.59 24.41
CA GLU A 225 -0.67 -21.53 24.94
C GLU A 225 0.54 -21.89 24.06
N LYS A 226 1.69 -21.34 24.49
CA LYS A 226 3.04 -21.54 23.97
C LYS A 226 3.54 -23.00 24.11
N PRO A 227 4.20 -23.57 23.11
CA PRO A 227 5.32 -24.47 23.34
C PRO A 227 6.44 -23.65 24.02
N LYS A 228 6.97 -24.12 25.15
CA LYS A 228 8.08 -23.44 25.83
C LYS A 228 9.28 -23.36 24.87
N GLY A 229 9.67 -22.14 24.47
CA GLY A 229 10.88 -21.87 23.69
C GLY A 229 10.67 -21.30 22.28
N SER A 230 9.43 -21.20 21.78
CA SER A 230 9.17 -20.56 20.49
C SER A 230 8.43 -19.23 20.70
N ALA A 231 9.05 -18.13 20.30
CA ALA A 231 8.35 -16.86 20.16
C ALA A 231 7.23 -17.05 19.12
N SER A 232 5.99 -17.12 19.61
CA SER A 232 4.77 -16.77 18.87
C SER A 232 5.06 -15.60 17.91
N TYR A 233 4.62 -15.71 16.65
CA TYR A 233 4.06 -14.69 15.73
C TYR A 233 4.34 -15.12 14.28
N ARG A 234 3.36 -15.72 13.60
CA ARG A 234 3.40 -15.92 12.14
C ARG A 234 2.08 -15.44 11.56
N VAL A 235 2.11 -14.31 10.88
CA VAL A 235 0.99 -13.88 10.02
C VAL A 235 1.49 -14.06 8.60
N ASN A 236 1.14 -15.20 8.00
CA ASN A 236 1.28 -15.38 6.55
C ASN A 236 0.18 -14.51 5.93
N GLN A 237 0.55 -13.46 5.20
CA GLN A 237 -0.43 -12.72 4.39
C GLN A 237 -0.42 -13.27 2.96
N TRP A 238 -1.54 -13.10 2.29
CA TRP A 238 -1.68 -13.40 0.87
C TRP A 238 -2.41 -12.23 0.21
N CYS A 239 -2.14 -12.02 -1.06
CA CYS A 239 -3.02 -11.22 -1.90
C CYS A 239 -4.13 -12.13 -2.41
N GLU A 240 -5.37 -11.70 -2.29
CA GLU A 240 -6.52 -12.43 -2.80
C GLU A 240 -7.31 -11.60 -3.82
N TYR A 241 -7.87 -12.34 -4.77
CA TYR A 241 -8.89 -11.87 -5.67
C TYR A 241 -10.25 -12.34 -5.16
N THR A 242 -11.18 -11.39 -5.04
CA THR A 242 -12.54 -11.64 -4.57
C THR A 242 -13.53 -11.09 -5.58
N THR A 243 -14.61 -11.82 -5.83
CA THR A 243 -15.81 -11.28 -6.48
C THR A 243 -17.01 -11.68 -5.61
N PRO A 244 -18.12 -10.92 -5.64
CA PRO A 244 -19.36 -11.26 -4.95
C PRO A 244 -19.87 -12.69 -5.21
N ASP A 245 -19.62 -13.22 -6.41
CA ASP A 245 -20.18 -14.48 -6.91
C ASP A 245 -19.18 -15.65 -6.98
N VAL A 246 -17.87 -15.41 -6.80
CA VAL A 246 -16.80 -16.44 -6.90
C VAL A 246 -16.17 -16.72 -5.52
N GLU A 247 -15.73 -17.98 -5.35
CA GLU A 247 -14.85 -18.41 -4.25
C GLU A 247 -13.53 -17.60 -4.27
N LYS A 248 -13.03 -17.19 -3.09
CA LYS A 248 -11.79 -16.41 -2.97
C LYS A 248 -10.63 -17.11 -3.71
N LYS A 249 -9.93 -16.40 -4.61
CA LYS A 249 -8.74 -16.91 -5.31
C LYS A 249 -7.48 -16.28 -4.71
N LEU A 250 -6.53 -17.09 -4.24
CA LEU A 250 -5.21 -16.59 -3.85
C LEU A 250 -4.39 -16.23 -5.09
N ILE A 251 -3.72 -15.08 -5.05
CA ILE A 251 -2.89 -14.56 -6.14
C ILE A 251 -1.41 -14.81 -5.83
N LEU A 252 -0.96 -14.37 -4.66
CA LEU A 252 0.41 -14.53 -4.21
C LEU A 252 0.51 -14.68 -2.70
N SER A 253 1.60 -15.26 -2.23
CA SER A 253 1.90 -15.43 -0.81
C SER A 253 3.00 -14.46 -0.35
N VAL A 254 2.89 -13.97 0.88
CA VAL A 254 3.90 -13.10 1.48
C VAL A 254 4.45 -13.71 2.76
N LEU A 255 5.78 -13.81 2.83
CA LEU A 255 6.49 -14.19 4.05
C LEU A 255 7.18 -12.96 4.65
N TYR A 256 6.68 -12.49 5.79
CA TYR A 256 7.35 -11.45 6.56
C TYR A 256 8.44 -12.06 7.44
N GLU A 257 9.65 -11.52 7.34
CA GLU A 257 10.75 -11.89 8.22
C GLU A 257 11.25 -10.69 9.03
N GLU A 258 11.79 -10.99 10.20
CA GLU A 258 12.29 -9.96 11.11
C GLU A 258 13.51 -9.26 10.47
N PRO A 259 13.50 -7.93 10.32
CA PRO A 259 14.56 -7.24 9.58
C PRO A 259 15.94 -7.35 10.26
N SER A 260 15.96 -7.63 11.56
CA SER A 260 17.18 -7.87 12.32
C SER A 260 17.88 -9.19 11.93
N TRP A 261 17.16 -10.13 11.33
CA TRP A 261 17.62 -11.49 11.02
C TRP A 261 18.21 -11.61 9.61
N LEU A 262 17.65 -10.89 8.63
CA LEU A 262 18.07 -10.93 7.23
C LEU A 262 18.42 -9.55 6.72
N LYS A 263 19.66 -9.11 6.99
CA LYS A 263 20.13 -7.81 6.49
C LYS A 263 20.31 -7.83 4.96
N PRO A 264 20.09 -6.71 4.26
CA PRO A 264 20.29 -6.62 2.81
C PRO A 264 21.67 -7.11 2.34
N SER A 265 22.74 -6.81 3.10
CA SER A 265 24.09 -7.28 2.78
C SER A 265 24.28 -8.80 2.89
N LEU A 266 23.54 -9.47 3.79
CA LEU A 266 23.55 -10.92 3.90
C LEU A 266 22.81 -11.54 2.70
N MET A 267 21.65 -10.97 2.36
CA MET A 267 20.87 -11.42 1.22
C MET A 267 21.64 -11.26 -0.09
N ALA A 268 22.27 -10.10 -0.32
CA ALA A 268 23.11 -9.87 -1.49
C ALA A 268 24.33 -10.80 -1.58
N MET A 269 24.86 -11.26 -0.43
CA MET A 269 25.93 -12.26 -0.41
C MET A 269 25.41 -13.68 -0.69
N GLY A 270 24.24 -14.02 -0.16
CA GLY A 270 23.60 -15.32 -0.38
C GLY A 270 23.00 -15.47 -1.78
N LEU A 271 22.54 -14.37 -2.38
CA LEU A 271 21.88 -14.29 -3.67
C LEU A 271 22.69 -13.39 -4.59
N ASP A 272 23.70 -13.97 -5.23
CA ASP A 272 24.66 -13.22 -6.05
C ASP A 272 24.10 -12.75 -7.41
N GLY A 273 22.85 -13.12 -7.73
CA GLY A 273 22.17 -12.75 -8.97
C GLY A 273 22.72 -13.42 -10.23
N VAL A 274 23.68 -14.35 -10.10
CA VAL A 274 24.37 -14.97 -11.23
C VAL A 274 24.28 -16.48 -11.19
N ASN A 275 24.48 -17.08 -10.02
CA ASN A 275 24.59 -18.53 -9.88
C ASN A 275 23.31 -19.13 -9.32
N ALA A 276 22.91 -20.26 -9.90
CA ALA A 276 21.88 -21.11 -9.31
C ALA A 276 22.39 -21.75 -8.01
N ILE A 277 21.54 -21.79 -6.99
CA ILE A 277 21.77 -22.54 -5.76
C ILE A 277 21.10 -23.89 -5.92
N GLU A 278 21.90 -24.96 -5.97
CA GLU A 278 21.37 -26.31 -5.85
C GLU A 278 21.18 -26.66 -4.37
N LEU A 279 19.95 -27.02 -3.98
CA LEU A 279 19.62 -27.25 -2.58
C LEU A 279 20.42 -28.41 -1.97
N SER A 280 20.75 -29.43 -2.77
CA SER A 280 21.57 -30.56 -2.33
C SER A 280 22.94 -30.13 -1.80
N HIS A 281 23.52 -29.06 -2.35
CA HIS A 281 24.82 -28.53 -1.95
C HIS A 281 24.75 -27.75 -0.64
N VAL A 282 23.77 -26.86 -0.48
CA VAL A 282 23.63 -26.05 0.74
C VAL A 282 23.07 -26.84 1.92
N MET A 283 22.34 -27.93 1.67
CA MET A 283 21.87 -28.86 2.70
C MET A 283 22.92 -29.89 3.13
N ASN A 284 24.08 -29.96 2.46
CA ASN A 284 25.13 -30.92 2.79
C ASN A 284 25.96 -30.43 4.00
N PRO A 285 25.87 -31.09 5.17
CA PRO A 285 26.63 -30.67 6.36
C PRO A 285 28.14 -30.88 6.20
N ASN A 286 28.56 -31.70 5.24
CA ASN A 286 29.98 -31.97 4.95
C ASN A 286 30.52 -31.09 3.82
N HIS A 287 29.80 -30.04 3.41
CA HIS A 287 30.28 -29.16 2.36
C HIS A 287 31.61 -28.50 2.78
N PRO A 288 32.68 -28.57 1.97
CA PRO A 288 33.99 -28.01 2.30
C PRO A 288 33.95 -26.49 2.17
N ALA A 289 33.42 -25.82 3.18
CA ALA A 289 33.27 -24.36 3.20
C ALA A 289 34.56 -23.61 3.61
N GLY A 290 35.61 -24.35 4.01
CA GLY A 290 36.89 -23.80 4.47
C GLY A 290 36.86 -23.43 5.96
N ASP A 291 37.86 -22.67 6.42
CA ASP A 291 37.92 -22.21 7.81
C ASP A 291 36.73 -21.31 8.17
N LEU A 292 36.27 -21.36 9.42
CA LEU A 292 35.06 -20.71 9.97
C LEU A 292 34.96 -19.17 9.75
N LEU A 293 36.02 -18.53 9.27
CA LEU A 293 36.08 -17.09 9.00
C LEU A 293 36.57 -16.76 7.58
N SER A 294 36.67 -17.78 6.71
CA SER A 294 37.01 -17.57 5.30
C SER A 294 35.83 -16.96 4.55
N ASP A 295 36.11 -16.16 3.52
CA ASP A 295 35.05 -15.53 2.72
C ASP A 295 34.15 -16.58 2.03
N ASN A 296 34.71 -17.76 1.71
CA ASN A 296 33.97 -18.90 1.19
C ASN A 296 32.97 -19.47 2.22
N PHE A 297 33.39 -19.58 3.49
CA PHE A 297 32.51 -20.05 4.56
C PHE A 297 31.35 -19.08 4.78
N ILE A 298 31.65 -17.78 4.89
CA ILE A 298 30.63 -16.75 5.14
C ILE A 298 29.63 -16.71 3.96
N THR A 299 30.11 -16.77 2.72
CA THR A 299 29.25 -16.81 1.53
C THR A 299 28.39 -18.07 1.49
N PHE A 300 28.96 -19.22 1.84
CA PHE A 300 28.24 -20.48 1.92
C PHE A 300 27.13 -20.43 2.98
N GLU A 301 27.42 -19.91 4.17
CA GLU A 301 26.44 -19.76 5.24
C GLU A 301 25.34 -18.75 4.89
N ALA A 302 25.68 -17.64 4.24
CA ALA A 302 24.70 -16.69 3.73
C ALA A 302 23.76 -17.34 2.69
N ARG A 303 24.32 -18.10 1.73
CA ARG A 303 23.56 -18.90 0.76
C ARG A 303 22.64 -19.91 1.44
N ARG A 304 23.16 -20.65 2.42
CA ARG A 304 22.41 -21.65 3.18
C ARG A 304 21.26 -21.04 3.96
N LEU A 305 21.49 -19.90 4.61
CA LEU A 305 20.47 -19.16 5.35
C LEU A 305 19.36 -18.65 4.44
N VAL A 306 19.70 -17.95 3.35
CA VAL A 306 18.68 -17.42 2.43
C VAL A 306 17.92 -18.55 1.73
N ALA A 307 18.59 -19.64 1.37
CA ALA A 307 17.92 -20.83 0.83
C ALA A 307 16.92 -21.45 1.81
N ALA A 308 17.23 -21.47 3.12
CA ALA A 308 16.31 -21.93 4.15
C ALA A 308 15.07 -21.00 4.25
N VAL A 309 15.25 -19.69 4.12
CA VAL A 309 14.13 -18.72 4.12
C VAL A 309 13.27 -18.88 2.87
N ILE A 310 13.88 -18.96 1.69
CA ILE A 310 13.18 -19.21 0.42
C ILE A 310 12.40 -20.52 0.48
N THR A 311 12.98 -21.58 1.07
CA THR A 311 12.30 -22.87 1.27
C THR A 311 11.03 -22.73 2.11
N GLN A 312 11.00 -21.85 3.12
CA GLN A 312 9.80 -21.63 3.92
C GLN A 312 8.65 -21.05 3.11
N LEU A 313 8.93 -20.03 2.28
CA LEU A 313 7.94 -19.41 1.39
C LEU A 313 7.55 -20.37 0.26
N PHE A 314 8.51 -21.05 -0.35
CA PHE A 314 8.28 -22.03 -1.40
C PHE A 314 7.29 -23.12 -0.95
N ASP A 315 7.51 -23.75 0.21
CA ASP A 315 6.59 -24.74 0.79
C ASP A 315 5.17 -24.19 0.99
N MET A 316 5.05 -22.93 1.40
CA MET A 316 3.76 -22.25 1.52
C MET A 316 3.10 -22.03 0.16
N MET A 317 3.85 -21.59 -0.86
CA MET A 317 3.35 -21.39 -2.22
C MET A 317 2.84 -22.69 -2.85
N ILE A 318 3.56 -23.81 -2.65
CA ILE A 318 3.11 -25.14 -3.08
C ILE A 318 1.80 -25.53 -2.39
N GLN A 319 1.71 -25.36 -1.06
CA GLN A 319 0.49 -25.70 -0.30
C GLN A 319 -0.71 -24.84 -0.70
N GLN A 320 -0.48 -23.57 -1.02
CA GLN A 320 -1.50 -22.62 -1.45
C GLN A 320 -1.80 -22.68 -2.96
N LYS A 321 -1.04 -23.48 -3.72
CA LYS A 321 -1.15 -23.63 -5.17
C LYS A 321 -1.04 -22.29 -5.90
N VAL A 322 -0.07 -21.47 -5.51
CA VAL A 322 0.26 -20.21 -6.18
C VAL A 322 1.67 -20.26 -6.74
N ARG A 323 1.89 -19.56 -7.86
CA ARG A 323 3.20 -19.51 -8.54
C ARG A 323 4.05 -18.32 -8.11
N PHE A 324 3.45 -17.32 -7.45
CA PHE A 324 4.12 -16.07 -7.09
C PHE A 324 4.08 -15.86 -5.58
N GLY A 325 5.16 -15.29 -5.06
CA GLY A 325 5.24 -14.86 -3.67
C GLY A 325 6.47 -14.01 -3.44
N TYR A 326 6.53 -13.31 -2.33
CA TYR A 326 7.74 -12.58 -1.95
C TYR A 326 8.02 -12.63 -0.45
N ILE A 327 9.30 -12.50 -0.11
CA ILE A 327 9.78 -12.35 1.26
C ILE A 327 9.98 -10.86 1.49
N ASP A 328 9.46 -10.33 2.60
CA ASP A 328 9.59 -8.92 2.95
C ASP A 328 10.32 -8.78 4.30
N THR A 329 11.48 -8.11 4.27
CA THR A 329 12.29 -7.81 5.45
C THR A 329 12.24 -6.33 5.82
N ALA A 330 11.23 -5.59 5.35
CA ALA A 330 11.11 -4.13 5.32
C ALA A 330 12.18 -3.43 4.47
N ASP A 331 13.47 -3.75 4.68
CA ASP A 331 14.60 -3.12 4.00
C ASP A 331 14.87 -3.71 2.59
N ALA A 332 14.38 -4.91 2.32
CA ALA A 332 14.58 -5.61 1.06
C ALA A 332 13.43 -6.57 0.79
N LYS A 333 13.30 -6.96 -0.47
CA LYS A 333 12.30 -7.90 -0.96
C LYS A 333 12.96 -8.99 -1.79
N ILE A 334 12.58 -10.24 -1.56
CA ILE A 334 12.95 -11.37 -2.43
C ILE A 334 11.68 -11.81 -3.15
N PHE A 335 11.53 -11.42 -4.40
CA PHE A 335 10.43 -11.85 -5.27
C PHE A 335 10.71 -13.25 -5.80
N LEU A 336 9.72 -14.14 -5.72
CA LEU A 336 9.81 -15.53 -6.16
C LEU A 336 8.76 -15.84 -7.23
N ARG A 337 9.18 -16.61 -8.23
CA ARG A 337 8.30 -17.25 -9.21
C ARG A 337 8.61 -18.73 -9.33
N ILE A 338 7.58 -19.57 -9.28
CA ILE A 338 7.69 -20.99 -9.63
C ILE A 338 7.11 -21.14 -11.03
N GLY A 339 7.97 -21.51 -11.98
CA GLY A 339 7.59 -21.71 -13.38
C GLY A 339 6.84 -23.03 -13.60
N GLU A 340 6.90 -23.53 -14.84
CA GLU A 340 6.29 -24.81 -15.20
C GLU A 340 6.95 -26.01 -14.52
N ASP A 341 8.27 -25.94 -14.26
CA ASP A 341 8.98 -26.93 -13.43
C ASP A 341 8.87 -26.54 -11.94
N PRO A 342 8.04 -27.23 -11.12
CA PRO A 342 7.90 -26.90 -9.71
C PRO A 342 9.14 -27.21 -8.88
N SER A 343 10.15 -27.90 -9.44
CA SER A 343 11.43 -28.12 -8.76
C SER A 343 12.39 -26.95 -8.85
N CYS A 344 12.08 -25.92 -9.65
CA CYS A 344 12.86 -24.71 -9.78
C CYS A 344 12.07 -23.49 -9.28
N VAL A 345 12.70 -22.68 -8.44
CA VAL A 345 12.17 -21.35 -8.07
C VAL A 345 13.12 -20.28 -8.57
N GLU A 346 12.57 -19.29 -9.25
CA GLU A 346 13.28 -18.10 -9.71
C GLU A 346 13.20 -17.02 -8.63
N TYR A 347 14.27 -16.24 -8.44
CA TYR A 347 14.31 -15.17 -7.46
C TYR A 347 14.81 -13.84 -8.05
N PHE A 348 14.28 -12.73 -7.55
CA PHE A 348 14.87 -11.40 -7.71
C PHE A 348 15.01 -10.73 -6.34
N LEU A 349 16.18 -10.16 -6.05
CA LEU A 349 16.45 -9.43 -4.81
C LEU A 349 16.39 -7.93 -5.09
N ALA A 350 15.39 -7.26 -4.54
CA ALA A 350 15.25 -5.80 -4.56
C ALA A 350 15.66 -5.21 -3.21
N ILE A 351 16.42 -4.11 -3.25
CA ILE A 351 16.80 -3.30 -2.09
C ILE A 351 16.42 -1.85 -2.44
N PRO A 352 15.14 -1.47 -2.24
CA PRO A 352 14.61 -0.20 -2.76
C PRO A 352 15.38 1.04 -2.30
N SER A 353 15.97 1.02 -1.10
CA SER A 353 16.82 2.12 -0.60
C SER A 353 18.05 2.36 -1.46
N ASP A 354 18.59 1.31 -2.05
CA ASP A 354 19.81 1.33 -2.88
C ASP A 354 19.45 1.46 -4.36
N ASP A 355 18.32 0.88 -4.78
CA ASP A 355 17.91 0.77 -6.18
C ASP A 355 17.30 2.06 -6.74
N VAL A 356 16.60 2.87 -5.93
CA VAL A 356 15.93 4.10 -6.41
C VAL A 356 16.91 5.26 -6.62
N GLU A 357 17.99 5.31 -5.83
CA GLU A 357 18.98 6.39 -5.84
C GLU A 357 20.29 5.94 -6.49
N VAL A 358 20.24 5.57 -7.77
CA VAL A 358 21.44 5.22 -8.54
C VAL A 358 22.31 6.45 -8.77
N GLU A 359 23.58 6.39 -8.33
CA GLU A 359 24.54 7.49 -8.54
C GLU A 359 24.68 7.81 -10.04
N GLY A 360 24.28 9.01 -10.45
CA GLY A 360 24.42 9.52 -11.81
C GLY A 360 23.12 9.74 -12.56
N GLU A 361 21.98 9.25 -12.05
CA GLU A 361 20.67 9.49 -12.65
C GLU A 361 20.09 10.86 -12.27
N ALA A 362 19.45 11.53 -13.23
CA ALA A 362 18.89 12.87 -13.04
C ALA A 362 17.55 12.86 -12.28
N GLU A 363 16.81 11.76 -12.35
CA GLU A 363 15.52 11.57 -11.69
C GLU A 363 15.47 10.22 -10.96
N PRO A 364 14.82 10.14 -9.78
CA PRO A 364 14.70 8.89 -9.05
C PRO A 364 13.92 7.86 -9.86
N LEU A 365 14.41 6.62 -9.91
CA LEU A 365 13.75 5.50 -10.59
C LEU A 365 12.58 4.98 -9.75
N LEU A 366 11.48 5.72 -9.72
CA LEU A 366 10.35 5.47 -8.81
C LEU A 366 9.67 4.10 -9.00
N HIS A 367 9.86 3.45 -10.15
CA HIS A 367 9.38 2.09 -10.40
C HIS A 367 10.12 1.02 -9.56
N LEU A 368 11.28 1.35 -9.00
CA LEU A 368 12.09 0.49 -8.11
C LEU A 368 11.77 0.70 -6.62
N THR A 369 10.74 1.50 -6.31
CA THR A 369 10.29 1.67 -4.92
C THR A 369 9.54 0.43 -4.44
N SER A 370 9.60 0.13 -3.14
CA SER A 370 8.84 -0.98 -2.52
C SER A 370 7.38 -1.04 -2.96
N VAL A 371 6.70 0.11 -2.99
CA VAL A 371 5.29 0.19 -3.38
C VAL A 371 5.11 -0.11 -4.86
N ALA A 372 5.99 0.43 -5.71
CA ALA A 372 5.92 0.24 -7.15
C ALA A 372 6.15 -1.21 -7.54
N GLU A 373 7.22 -1.82 -7.05
CA GLU A 373 7.57 -3.20 -7.38
C GLU A 373 6.51 -4.18 -6.89
N VAL A 374 6.02 -4.04 -5.65
CA VAL A 374 4.96 -4.93 -5.12
C VAL A 374 3.66 -4.75 -5.90
N PHE A 375 3.31 -3.53 -6.28
CA PHE A 375 2.13 -3.27 -7.11
C PHE A 375 2.22 -3.93 -8.49
N ALA A 376 3.31 -3.70 -9.22
CA ALA A 376 3.52 -4.29 -10.53
C ALA A 376 3.64 -5.82 -10.45
N PHE A 377 4.35 -6.35 -9.44
CA PHE A 377 4.45 -7.78 -9.17
C PHE A 377 3.10 -8.42 -8.88
N THR A 378 2.21 -7.72 -8.18
CA THR A 378 0.85 -8.23 -7.89
C THR A 378 0.02 -8.34 -9.17
N LEU A 379 0.10 -7.36 -10.07
CA LEU A 379 -0.57 -7.42 -11.37
C LEU A 379 0.00 -8.53 -12.26
N LEU A 380 1.34 -8.69 -12.26
CA LEU A 380 2.01 -9.78 -12.96
C LEU A 380 1.55 -11.16 -12.45
N ALA A 381 1.48 -11.33 -11.13
CA ALA A 381 0.99 -12.55 -10.51
C ALA A 381 -0.49 -12.80 -10.83
N PHE A 382 -1.31 -11.75 -10.88
CA PHE A 382 -2.74 -11.85 -11.19
C PHE A 382 -2.99 -12.38 -12.60
N GLN A 383 -2.20 -11.93 -13.58
CA GLN A 383 -2.27 -12.39 -14.97
C GLN A 383 -1.79 -13.84 -15.17
N SER A 384 -1.15 -14.44 -14.17
CA SER A 384 -0.64 -15.80 -14.29
C SER A 384 -1.75 -16.84 -14.22
N PRO A 385 -1.71 -17.89 -15.06
CA PRO A 385 -2.63 -19.01 -14.95
C PRO A 385 -2.44 -19.73 -13.61
N ALA A 386 -3.55 -20.24 -13.07
CA ALA A 386 -3.50 -21.11 -11.90
C ALA A 386 -2.73 -22.41 -12.24
N PRO A 387 -1.96 -22.99 -11.29
CA PRO A 387 -1.34 -24.28 -11.49
C PRO A 387 -2.36 -25.36 -11.90
N ASP A 388 -2.02 -26.12 -12.94
CA ASP A 388 -2.82 -27.27 -13.37
C ASP A 388 -2.55 -28.51 -12.49
N GLN A 389 -3.28 -29.58 -12.76
CA GLN A 389 -3.19 -30.80 -11.97
C GLN A 389 -1.85 -31.53 -12.15
N ASP A 390 -1.24 -31.41 -13.34
CA ASP A 390 0.05 -32.03 -13.65
C ASP A 390 1.17 -31.37 -12.84
N TRP A 391 1.18 -30.03 -12.80
CA TRP A 391 2.08 -29.26 -11.94
C TRP A 391 1.93 -29.65 -10.47
N ILE A 392 0.69 -29.77 -9.98
CA ILE A 392 0.42 -30.18 -8.59
C ILE A 392 0.93 -31.60 -8.33
N ASP A 393 0.79 -32.51 -9.29
CA ASP A 393 1.24 -33.90 -9.14
C ASP A 393 2.77 -34.01 -9.12
N GLU A 394 3.47 -33.20 -9.90
CA GLU A 394 4.94 -33.12 -9.90
C GLU A 394 5.50 -32.63 -8.55
N THR A 395 4.80 -31.74 -7.85
CA THR A 395 5.23 -31.27 -6.51
C THR A 395 5.34 -32.41 -5.49
N LYS A 396 4.64 -33.54 -5.70
CA LYS A 396 4.69 -34.71 -4.80
C LYS A 396 6.03 -35.43 -4.86
N ALA A 397 6.82 -35.22 -5.92
CA ALA A 397 8.15 -35.79 -6.08
C ALA A 397 9.26 -34.94 -5.43
N LEU A 398 8.93 -33.76 -4.91
CA LEU A 398 9.90 -32.84 -4.32
C LEU A 398 10.50 -33.39 -3.02
N GLY A 399 11.77 -33.05 -2.83
CA GLY A 399 12.50 -33.35 -1.60
C GLY A 399 12.02 -32.51 -0.42
N ARG A 400 12.50 -32.87 0.78
CA ARG A 400 12.29 -32.08 1.99
C ARG A 400 13.62 -31.59 2.54
N TRP A 401 13.60 -30.42 3.18
CA TRP A 401 14.76 -29.89 3.89
C TRP A 401 15.14 -30.82 5.06
N ASN A 402 16.42 -31.17 5.14
CA ASN A 402 16.93 -32.13 6.14
C ASN A 402 17.07 -31.49 7.54
N GLU A 403 16.61 -32.20 8.57
CA GLU A 403 16.76 -31.77 9.98
C GLU A 403 18.23 -31.70 10.45
N ALA A 404 19.14 -32.41 9.78
CA ALA A 404 20.52 -32.59 10.22
C ALA A 404 21.50 -31.48 9.78
N SER A 405 21.03 -30.44 9.09
CA SER A 405 21.84 -29.26 8.83
C SER A 405 21.90 -28.41 10.10
N ASP A 406 22.79 -28.76 11.04
CA ASP A 406 23.16 -27.85 12.13
C ASP A 406 23.71 -26.57 11.50
N MET A 407 22.90 -25.51 11.47
CA MET A 407 23.38 -24.17 11.14
C MET A 407 24.36 -23.79 12.25
N SER A 408 25.57 -23.38 11.89
CA SER A 408 26.57 -23.01 12.90
C SER A 408 26.00 -21.91 13.80
N PRO A 409 25.92 -22.12 15.13
CA PRO A 409 25.44 -21.10 16.06
C PRO A 409 26.40 -19.91 16.18
N ASP A 410 27.61 -20.03 15.64
CA ASP A 410 28.66 -19.01 15.69
C ASP A 410 28.70 -18.11 14.43
N PHE A 411 27.65 -18.10 13.60
CA PHE A 411 27.60 -17.20 12.43
C PHE A 411 27.70 -15.74 12.88
N PRO A 412 28.81 -15.02 12.59
CA PRO A 412 28.95 -13.64 13.02
C PRO A 412 28.00 -12.76 12.21
N PRO A 413 27.37 -11.74 12.84
CA PRO A 413 26.68 -10.70 12.08
C PRO A 413 27.57 -10.15 10.97
N PRO A 414 27.05 -9.91 9.75
CA PRO A 414 27.81 -9.30 8.65
C PRO A 414 28.34 -7.88 8.94
N ALA A 415 28.22 -7.37 10.17
CA ALA A 415 28.60 -6.02 10.58
C ALA A 415 30.12 -5.77 10.56
N LEU A 416 30.96 -6.77 10.26
CA LEU A 416 32.42 -6.61 10.35
C LEU A 416 33.15 -6.31 9.03
N ARG A 417 32.50 -6.37 7.86
CA ARG A 417 33.20 -6.02 6.61
C ARG A 417 32.29 -5.32 5.62
N LYS A 418 32.81 -4.22 5.06
CA LYS A 418 32.25 -3.61 3.85
C LYS A 418 32.23 -4.68 2.75
N PRO A 419 31.18 -4.74 1.92
CA PRO A 419 31.21 -5.57 0.72
C PRO A 419 32.49 -5.23 -0.07
N PRO A 420 33.07 -6.17 -0.83
CA PRO A 420 34.10 -5.83 -1.78
C PRO A 420 33.54 -4.76 -2.71
N HIS A 421 33.93 -3.50 -2.49
CA HIS A 421 33.88 -2.49 -3.53
C HIS A 421 34.58 -3.12 -4.74
N GLU A 422 33.98 -3.06 -5.92
CA GLU A 422 34.51 -3.55 -7.22
C GLU A 422 34.01 -4.90 -7.77
N ARG A 423 32.91 -5.49 -7.28
CA ARG A 423 32.24 -6.60 -8.02
C ARG A 423 30.74 -6.42 -8.27
N GLN A 424 30.26 -5.20 -8.16
CA GLN A 424 28.98 -4.82 -8.74
C GLN A 424 29.34 -3.95 -9.93
N GLY A 425 29.50 -4.56 -11.11
CA GLY A 425 29.05 -3.85 -12.31
C GLY A 425 27.63 -3.40 -11.99
N ALA A 426 27.31 -2.14 -12.27
CA ALA A 426 26.00 -1.55 -12.02
C ALA A 426 24.91 -2.61 -12.22
N ARG A 427 23.92 -2.66 -11.32
CA ARG A 427 22.63 -3.32 -11.62
C ARG A 427 22.09 -2.58 -12.84
N HIS A 428 22.58 -2.94 -14.02
CA HIS A 428 22.35 -2.26 -15.27
C HIS A 428 20.94 -2.66 -15.67
N TYR A 429 20.00 -1.76 -15.44
CA TYR A 429 18.71 -1.78 -16.10
C TYR A 429 18.97 -1.30 -17.53
N PRO A 430 18.91 -2.16 -18.56
CA PRO A 430 19.13 -1.72 -19.92
C PRO A 430 17.92 -0.88 -20.35
N PHE A 431 18.04 0.44 -20.28
CA PHE A 431 17.11 1.32 -20.98
C PHE A 431 17.38 1.19 -22.47
N SER A 432 16.50 0.49 -23.19
CA SER A 432 16.57 0.37 -24.64
C SER A 432 16.28 1.72 -25.29
N THR A 433 17.32 2.49 -25.58
CA THR A 433 17.23 3.54 -26.60
C THR A 433 17.69 2.95 -27.93
N GLU A 434 16.71 2.71 -28.78
CA GLU A 434 16.78 2.61 -30.24
C GLU A 434 17.66 1.50 -30.87
N GLN A 435 17.00 0.75 -31.73
CA GLN A 435 17.55 -0.32 -32.57
C GLN A 435 18.69 0.20 -33.46
N GLU A 436 19.93 -0.20 -33.19
CA GLU A 436 20.95 -0.27 -34.24
C GLU A 436 20.83 -1.62 -34.95
N GLN A 437 20.29 -1.58 -36.18
CA GLN A 437 20.26 -2.70 -37.09
C GLN A 437 21.67 -3.00 -37.59
N ASP A 438 22.21 -4.16 -37.20
CA ASP A 438 23.41 -4.73 -37.81
C ASP A 438 23.14 -5.06 -39.29
N VAL A 439 23.82 -4.37 -40.20
CA VAL A 439 23.91 -4.72 -41.63
C VAL A 439 25.35 -5.19 -41.89
N PRO A 440 25.57 -6.35 -42.54
CA PRO A 440 26.89 -6.97 -42.57
C PRO A 440 27.87 -6.26 -43.49
N ALA A 441 29.13 -6.30 -43.07
CA ALA A 441 30.29 -5.73 -43.74
C ALA A 441 30.41 -6.15 -45.22
N SER A 442 30.60 -5.17 -46.09
CA SER A 442 31.22 -5.35 -47.39
C SER A 442 32.22 -4.21 -47.64
N HIS A 443 33.25 -4.58 -48.42
CA HIS A 443 34.56 -3.98 -48.55
C HIS A 443 34.61 -2.72 -49.44
N GLU A 444 35.78 -2.04 -49.37
CA GLU A 444 36.36 -1.10 -50.35
C GLU A 444 35.70 0.29 -50.44
N GLU A 445 36.36 1.42 -50.66
CA GLU A 445 37.76 1.87 -50.78
C GLU A 445 37.68 3.42 -50.81
N ASP A 446 38.69 4.08 -50.28
CA ASP A 446 39.28 5.38 -50.63
C ASP A 446 38.45 6.57 -51.21
N ASN A 447 38.69 7.71 -50.53
CA ASN A 447 39.09 9.02 -51.06
C ASN A 447 38.10 10.19 -51.25
N GLU A 448 38.57 11.31 -50.69
CA GLU A 448 38.47 12.73 -51.07
C GLU A 448 37.19 13.59 -50.89
N ALA A 449 37.43 14.68 -50.14
CA ALA A 449 37.13 16.08 -50.43
C ALA A 449 35.67 16.61 -50.51
N GLU A 450 35.31 17.36 -49.46
CA GLU A 450 34.87 18.78 -49.50
C GLU A 450 33.77 19.20 -50.51
N TYR A 451 32.51 19.42 -50.06
CA TYR A 451 31.76 20.70 -50.26
C TYR A 451 30.35 20.76 -49.60
N ILE A 452 30.20 21.68 -48.63
CA ILE A 452 29.12 22.67 -48.29
C ILE A 452 27.66 22.45 -48.76
N HIS A 453 26.60 22.44 -47.92
CA HIS A 453 25.79 23.54 -47.27
C HIS A 453 24.47 22.91 -46.68
N PRO A 454 23.53 23.58 -45.97
CA PRO A 454 23.52 24.86 -45.24
C PRO A 454 22.95 24.78 -43.78
N ARG A 455 23.15 25.87 -43.04
CA ARG A 455 22.49 26.18 -41.76
C ARG A 455 20.97 26.32 -41.92
N VAL A 456 20.19 25.67 -41.05
CA VAL A 456 18.89 26.18 -40.60
C VAL A 456 18.88 26.22 -39.07
N ARG A 457 18.78 27.45 -38.55
CA ARG A 457 18.53 27.77 -37.15
C ARG A 457 17.07 27.44 -36.82
N LEU A 458 16.83 26.76 -35.70
CA LEU A 458 15.66 27.05 -34.87
C LEU A 458 16.13 27.27 -33.43
N ARG A 459 15.85 28.49 -32.96
CA ARG A 459 16.00 28.95 -31.58
C ARG A 459 15.02 28.19 -30.68
N ASN A 460 15.46 27.86 -29.47
CA ASN A 460 14.69 28.24 -28.29
C ASN A 460 15.65 28.65 -27.18
N SER A 461 15.38 29.83 -26.63
CA SER A 461 16.11 30.54 -25.59
C SER A 461 15.42 30.39 -24.24
N TYR A 462 16.02 30.98 -23.20
CA TYR A 462 15.65 31.01 -21.76
C TYR A 462 16.22 29.79 -21.01
N TYR A 463 17.23 29.87 -20.12
CA TYR A 463 17.71 30.92 -19.22
C TYR A 463 19.24 30.91 -19.08
N MET A 464 19.80 32.08 -18.77
CA MET A 464 21.23 32.32 -18.51
C MET A 464 21.63 32.05 -17.06
N ASN A 465 22.81 31.44 -16.92
CA ASN A 465 23.93 31.76 -16.02
C ASN A 465 23.71 31.86 -14.50
N MET A 466 24.23 30.86 -13.77
CA MET A 466 25.08 31.05 -12.58
C MET A 466 26.18 29.95 -12.57
N PRO A 467 27.43 30.24 -12.14
CA PRO A 467 28.58 29.34 -12.27
C PRO A 467 28.69 28.33 -11.10
N PRO A 468 29.47 27.22 -11.27
CA PRO A 468 29.51 26.12 -10.31
C PRO A 468 30.41 26.43 -9.11
N ILE A 469 29.93 26.15 -7.90
CA ILE A 469 30.76 26.19 -6.69
C ILE A 469 31.20 24.76 -6.35
N ARG A 470 32.51 24.53 -6.35
CA ARG A 470 33.16 23.31 -5.86
C ARG A 470 33.50 23.42 -4.35
N PRO A 471 33.69 22.28 -3.67
CA PRO A 471 33.46 22.13 -2.22
C PRO A 471 34.69 22.40 -1.36
N GLY A 472 34.48 22.88 -0.13
CA GLY A 472 35.55 23.07 0.85
C GLY A 472 35.01 23.31 2.27
N ALA A 473 35.37 22.38 3.16
CA ALA A 473 35.20 22.34 4.62
C ALA A 473 35.16 23.68 5.38
N VAL A 474 34.40 23.74 6.50
CA VAL A 474 34.92 24.12 7.84
C VAL A 474 33.93 23.67 8.94
N ARG A 475 34.40 22.80 9.84
CA ARG A 475 33.90 22.65 11.22
C ARG A 475 34.41 23.83 12.05
N HIS A 476 33.55 24.59 12.72
CA HIS A 476 33.57 24.91 14.17
C HIS A 476 32.77 26.17 14.52
N ARG A 477 32.14 26.10 15.71
CA ARG A 477 31.66 27.17 16.62
C ARG A 477 30.29 27.78 16.33
N MET A 478 29.32 27.37 17.14
CA MET A 478 28.58 28.30 18.00
C MET A 478 28.21 27.59 19.31
N ARG A 479 29.04 27.82 20.34
CA ARG A 479 28.72 27.62 21.75
C ARG A 479 28.40 29.03 22.28
N GLN A 480 27.32 29.13 23.06
CA GLN A 480 26.90 30.28 23.89
C GLN A 480 26.22 31.45 23.16
N MET A 481 24.90 31.32 23.00
CA MET A 481 23.98 32.36 23.46
C MET A 481 23.69 32.05 24.93
N PHE A 482 24.27 32.79 25.87
CA PHE A 482 23.62 33.28 27.10
C PHE A 482 24.59 34.29 27.71
N GLY A 483 24.10 35.53 27.83
CA GLY A 483 24.88 36.72 28.09
C GLY A 483 25.60 36.73 29.43
N GLU A 484 26.68 37.50 29.41
CA GLU A 484 27.34 38.07 30.57
C GLU A 484 26.35 38.95 31.35
N ASP A 485 26.43 38.89 32.67
CA ASP A 485 26.60 40.08 33.51
C ASP A 485 27.16 39.64 34.87
N SER A 486 28.35 40.18 35.18
CA SER A 486 28.79 40.77 36.45
C SER A 486 28.47 40.05 37.78
N LEU A 487 29.32 40.01 38.82
CA LEU A 487 30.61 40.59 39.22
C LEU A 487 30.92 39.90 40.57
N GLU A 488 32.21 39.75 40.92
CA GLU A 488 32.83 39.79 42.27
C GLU A 488 31.93 39.44 43.48
N GLU A 489 32.15 38.38 44.27
CA GLU A 489 33.34 37.97 45.04
C GLU A 489 33.22 36.48 45.43
#